data_AF-A0A328RQW1-F1
#
_entry.id   AF-A0A328RQW1-F1
#
_cell.length_a   1.000
_cell.length_b   1.000
_cell.length_c   1.000
_cell.angle_alpha   90.00
_cell.angle_beta   90.00
_cell.angle_gamma   90.00
#
_symmetry.space_group_name_H-M   'P 1'
#
loop_
_entity.id
_entity.type
_entity.pdbx_description
1 polymer ?
#
loop_
_entity_poly.entity_id
_entity_poly.type
_entity_poly.pdbx_seq_one_letter_code
_entity_poly.pdbx_strand_id
1 'polypeptide(L)'
;INPIQNTTYKNNITITGTLQNTNKKAIQNTTITITINNETIQTKTDETGTWNHTITANTTGSNNITVTYNGNTNYNPNTTSTTFIVN
;
A
#
# COMPACT_ATOMS: atom_id res chain seq x y z
N ILE A 1 -4.03 5.21 2.15
CA ILE A 1 -3.57 3.97 2.82
C ILE A 1 -4.32 3.87 4.13
N ASN A 2 -4.83 2.70 4.51
CA ASN A 2 -5.53 2.53 5.79
C ASN A 2 -4.52 2.49 6.95
N PRO A 3 -4.90 2.94 8.16
CA PRO A 3 -4.04 2.85 9.34
C PRO A 3 -3.57 1.43 9.59
N ILE A 4 -2.30 1.27 9.97
CA ILE A 4 -1.65 -0.02 10.24
C ILE A 4 -1.30 -0.04 11.73
N GLN A 5 -1.66 -1.13 12.42
CA GLN A 5 -1.28 -1.31 13.82
C GLN A 5 0.17 -1.77 13.94
N ASN A 6 0.82 -1.38 15.03
CA ASN A 6 2.11 -1.93 15.41
C ASN A 6 2.00 -3.44 15.66
N THR A 7 3.09 -4.16 15.44
CA THR A 7 3.11 -5.62 15.59
C THR A 7 4.40 -6.09 16.26
N THR A 8 4.57 -7.39 16.38
CA THR A 8 5.81 -8.03 16.86
C THR A 8 6.54 -8.71 15.72
N TYR A 9 7.84 -8.95 15.90
CA TYR A 9 8.66 -9.69 14.95
C TYR A 9 8.01 -11.02 14.50
N LYS A 10 8.10 -11.31 13.20
CA LYS A 10 7.53 -12.49 12.51
C LYS A 10 6.00 -12.58 12.45
N ASN A 11 5.25 -11.60 12.95
CA ASN A 11 3.82 -11.55 12.70
C ASN A 11 3.50 -11.13 11.27
N ASN A 12 2.37 -11.61 10.77
CA ASN A 12 1.83 -11.16 9.49
C ASN A 12 1.06 -9.85 9.67
N ILE A 13 1.23 -8.93 8.72
CA ILE A 13 0.49 -7.67 8.63
C ILE A 13 -0.12 -7.59 7.24
N THR A 14 -1.40 -7.21 7.18
CA THR A 14 -2.07 -6.90 5.92
C THR A 14 -2.13 -5.39 5.73
N ILE A 15 -1.43 -4.90 4.72
CA ILE A 15 -1.47 -3.51 4.28
C ILE A 15 -2.64 -3.36 3.32
N THR A 16 -3.51 -2.37 3.55
CA THR A 16 -4.68 -2.12 2.71
C THR A 16 -4.78 -0.66 2.31
N GLY A 17 -5.42 -0.41 1.18
CA GLY A 17 -5.75 0.94 0.74
C GLY A 17 -6.71 0.94 -0.43
N THR A 18 -7.07 2.13 -0.87
CA THR A 18 -8.03 2.35 -1.95
C THR A 18 -7.51 3.40 -2.90
N LEU A 19 -7.68 3.18 -4.20
CA LEU A 19 -7.36 4.11 -5.28
C LEU A 19 -8.66 4.54 -5.96
N GLN A 20 -9.02 5.81 -5.78
CA GLN A 20 -10.21 6.43 -6.36
C GLN A 20 -9.84 7.77 -6.98
N ASN A 21 -10.63 8.21 -7.96
CA ASN A 21 -10.52 9.56 -8.49
C ASN A 21 -11.20 10.59 -7.58
N THR A 22 -11.15 11.87 -7.97
CA THR A 22 -11.75 12.99 -7.22
C THR A 22 -13.26 12.87 -7.01
N ASN A 23 -13.96 12.11 -7.85
CA ASN A 23 -15.39 11.83 -7.75
C ASN A 23 -15.70 10.55 -6.96
N LYS A 24 -14.73 10.00 -6.21
CA LYS A 24 -14.83 8.73 -5.46
C LYS A 24 -15.13 7.51 -6.33
N LYS A 25 -14.89 7.60 -7.64
CA LYS A 25 -15.00 6.45 -8.55
C LYS A 25 -13.74 5.61 -8.46
N ALA A 26 -13.92 4.30 -8.29
CA ALA A 26 -12.84 3.32 -8.27
C ALA A 26 -11.98 3.39 -9.54
N ILE A 27 -10.66 3.39 -9.35
CA ILE A 27 -9.69 3.18 -10.42
C ILE A 27 -9.28 1.71 -10.34
N GLN A 28 -10.03 0.85 -11.03
CA GLN A 28 -9.92 -0.61 -10.96
C GLN A 28 -8.82 -1.20 -11.88
N ASN A 29 -8.43 -2.45 -11.64
CA ASN A 29 -7.45 -3.23 -12.41
C ASN A 29 -6.16 -2.46 -12.74
N THR A 30 -5.76 -1.58 -11.82
CA THR A 30 -4.63 -0.66 -12.01
C THR A 30 -3.49 -1.09 -11.11
N THR A 31 -2.30 -1.20 -11.70
CA THR A 31 -1.08 -1.57 -10.97
C THR A 31 -0.68 -0.45 -10.03
N ILE A 32 -0.40 -0.83 -8.79
CA ILE A 32 0.23 0.00 -7.78
C ILE A 32 1.52 -0.66 -7.32
N THR A 33 2.50 0.17 -6.98
CA THR A 33 3.79 -0.25 -6.46
C THR A 33 3.82 0.06 -4.98
N ILE A 34 4.12 -0.95 -4.15
CA ILE A 34 4.30 -0.79 -2.70
C ILE A 34 5.76 -1.02 -2.41
N THR A 35 6.41 -0.06 -1.76
CA THR A 35 7.78 -0.16 -1.29
C THR A 35 7.77 -0.19 0.23
N ILE A 36 8.32 -1.25 0.81
CA ILE A 36 8.38 -1.51 2.25
C ILE A 36 9.85 -1.54 2.63
N ASN A 37 10.31 -0.50 3.32
CA ASN A 37 11.72 -0.19 3.51
C ASN A 37 12.46 -0.12 2.15
N ASN A 38 13.15 -1.20 1.78
CA ASN A 38 13.93 -1.32 0.54
C ASN A 38 13.35 -2.36 -0.44
N GLU A 39 12.31 -3.09 -0.04
CA GLU A 39 11.67 -4.11 -0.87
C GLU A 39 10.51 -3.50 -1.65
N THR A 40 10.38 -3.86 -2.93
CA THR A 40 9.31 -3.36 -3.79
C THR A 40 8.49 -4.50 -4.32
N ILE A 41 7.17 -4.35 -4.22
CA ILE A 41 6.18 -5.30 -4.71
C ILE A 41 5.15 -4.57 -5.56
N GLN A 42 4.47 -5.31 -6.43
CA GLN A 42 3.37 -4.78 -7.22
C GLN A 42 2.10 -5.56 -6.92
N THR A 43 0.99 -4.83 -6.83
CA THR A 43 -0.35 -5.42 -6.76
C THR A 43 -1.30 -4.62 -7.65
N LYS A 44 -2.53 -5.08 -7.78
CA LYS A 44 -3.57 -4.41 -8.55
C LYS A 44 -4.76 -4.10 -7.66
N THR A 45 -5.39 -2.98 -7.96
CA THR A 45 -6.70 -2.62 -7.39
C THR A 45 -7.79 -3.54 -7.93
N ASP A 46 -8.72 -3.95 -7.08
CA ASP A 46 -9.94 -4.68 -7.46
C ASP A 46 -11.00 -3.75 -8.08
N GLU A 47 -12.20 -4.28 -8.31
CA GLU A 47 -13.36 -3.58 -8.89
C GLU A 47 -13.84 -2.39 -8.05
N THR A 48 -13.56 -2.39 -6.74
CA THR A 48 -13.86 -1.30 -5.82
C THR A 48 -12.72 -0.27 -5.71
N GLY A 49 -11.62 -0.50 -6.43
CA GLY A 49 -10.39 0.30 -6.33
C GLY A 49 -9.56 -0.08 -5.10
N THR A 50 -9.93 -1.13 -4.37
CA THR A 50 -9.26 -1.57 -3.15
C THR A 50 -8.09 -2.48 -3.50
N TRP A 51 -7.04 -2.41 -2.70
CA TRP A 51 -5.89 -3.28 -2.81
C TRP A 51 -5.46 -3.72 -1.42
N ASN A 52 -4.85 -4.90 -1.37
CA ASN A 52 -4.26 -5.42 -0.16
C ASN A 52 -3.00 -6.22 -0.48
N HIS A 53 -2.09 -6.28 0.49
CA HIS A 53 -0.95 -7.18 0.45
C HIS A 53 -0.55 -7.57 1.87
N THR A 54 -0.26 -8.85 2.09
CA THR A 54 0.17 -9.37 3.39
C THR A 54 1.67 -9.62 3.37
N ILE A 55 2.37 -9.09 4.37
CA ILE A 55 3.79 -9.30 4.59
C ILE A 55 4.05 -9.92 5.96
N THR A 56 5.21 -10.53 6.12
CA THR A 56 5.75 -10.91 7.43
C THR A 56 6.69 -9.80 7.93
N ALA A 57 6.48 -9.36 9.17
CA ALA A 57 7.27 -8.32 9.82
C ALA A 57 8.68 -8.82 10.20
N ASN A 58 9.60 -8.80 9.23
CA ASN A 58 10.95 -9.33 9.36
C ASN A 58 12.00 -8.29 9.80
N THR A 59 11.63 -7.02 9.91
CA THR A 59 12.53 -5.93 10.31
C THR A 59 11.99 -5.26 11.56
N THR A 60 12.74 -5.31 12.65
CA THR A 60 12.38 -4.66 13.93
C THR A 60 12.53 -3.14 13.85
N GLY A 61 11.81 -2.42 14.71
CA GLY A 61 11.81 -0.97 14.75
C GLY A 61 10.82 -0.33 13.75
N SER A 62 11.13 0.89 13.31
CA SER A 62 10.27 1.67 12.41
C SER A 62 10.38 1.16 10.98
N ASN A 63 9.25 0.76 10.40
CA ASN A 63 9.14 0.31 9.03
C ASN A 63 8.38 1.34 8.19
N ASN A 64 8.95 1.75 7.06
CA ASN A 64 8.37 2.74 6.17
C ASN A 64 7.69 2.05 5.00
N ILE A 65 6.44 2.43 4.71
CA ILE A 65 5.69 1.95 3.55
C ILE A 65 5.39 3.15 2.67
N THR A 66 5.74 3.05 1.40
CA THR A 66 5.38 4.00 0.36
C THR A 66 4.58 3.28 -0.72
N VAL A 67 3.43 3.83 -1.08
CA VAL A 67 2.56 3.31 -2.14
C VAL A 67 2.50 4.33 -3.24
N THR A 68 2.85 3.90 -4.46
CA THR A 68 2.92 4.73 -5.64
C THR A 68 1.99 4.19 -6.72
N TYR A 69 1.12 5.06 -7.19
CA TYR A 69 0.43 4.94 -8.46
C TYR A 69 1.13 5.85 -9.47
N ASN A 70 1.66 5.29 -10.55
CA ASN A 70 2.43 6.04 -11.55
C ASN A 70 1.59 6.88 -12.51
N GLY A 71 0.26 6.89 -12.35
CA GLY A 71 -0.64 7.56 -13.28
C GLY A 71 -0.90 6.73 -14.54
N ASN A 72 -1.79 7.23 -15.38
CA ASN A 72 -2.04 6.75 -16.73
C ASN A 72 -2.61 7.92 -17.59
N THR A 73 -3.08 7.63 -18.80
CA THR A 73 -3.67 8.62 -19.72
C THR A 73 -4.82 9.43 -19.11
N ASN A 74 -5.55 8.86 -18.14
CA ASN A 74 -6.76 9.47 -17.58
C ASN A 74 -6.56 10.05 -16.16
N TYR A 75 -5.54 9.58 -15.43
CA TYR A 75 -5.34 9.94 -14.03
C TYR A 75 -3.87 10.23 -13.74
N ASN A 76 -3.62 11.30 -13.00
CA ASN A 76 -2.28 11.70 -12.60
C ASN A 76 -1.66 10.70 -11.60
N PRO A 77 -0.32 10.60 -11.54
CA PRO A 77 0.36 9.85 -10.50
C PRO A 77 0.02 10.36 -9.11
N ASN A 78 0.09 9.45 -8.14
CA ASN A 78 -0.05 9.78 -6.73
C ASN A 78 0.83 8.85 -5.88
N THR A 79 1.43 9.43 -4.84
CA THR A 79 2.25 8.70 -3.87
C THR A 79 1.77 9.03 -2.46
N THR A 80 1.66 8.01 -1.62
CA THR A 80 1.33 8.15 -0.19
C THR A 80 2.26 7.26 0.62
N SER A 81 2.61 7.68 1.83
CA SER A 81 3.44 6.88 2.73
C SER A 81 2.81 6.76 4.12
N THR A 82 3.14 5.69 4.82
CA THR A 82 2.78 5.44 6.23
C THR A 82 3.90 4.67 6.91
N THR A 83 3.88 4.61 8.23
CA THR A 83 4.83 3.82 9.02
C THR A 83 4.12 2.90 9.99
N PHE A 84 4.81 1.86 10.44
CA PHE A 84 4.40 1.01 11.56
C PHE A 84 5.63 0.57 12.35
N ILE A 85 5.44 0.23 13.63
CA ILE A 85 6.52 -0.22 14.51
C ILE A 85 6.42 -1.74 14.70
N VAL A 86 7.57 -2.42 14.61
CA VAL A 86 7.74 -3.83 14.95
C VAL A 86 8.54 -3.92 16.24
N ASN A 87 7.93 -4.49 17.28
CA ASN A 87 8.56 -4.74 18.59
C ASN A 87 9.21 -6.13 18.67
#